data_AF-A0A946IY17-F1
#
_entry.id   AF-A0A946IY17-F1
#
_cell.length_a   1.000
_cell.length_b   1.000
_cell.length_c   1.000
_cell.angle_alpha   90.00
_cell.angle_beta   90.00
_cell.angle_gamma   90.00
#
_symmetry.space_group_name_H-M   'P 1'
#
loop_
_entity.id
_entity.type
_entity.pdbx_description
1 polymer ?
#
loop_
_entity_poly.entity_id
_entity_poly.type
_entity_poly.pdbx_seq_one_letter_code
_entity_poly.pdbx_strand_id
1 'polypeptide(L)'
;MSGNAKFRSFLLAPIVLALLAIVTSPVISWVGELEDAQEQVRQNPNDAGAHYHLGISYSEVGQYQNAIIHLKKAIQIKPDLAKAHH
;
A
#
# COMPACT_ATOMS: atom_id res chain seq x y z
N MET A 1 0.99 -14.93 -49.38
CA MET A 1 1.57 -13.79 -48.62
C MET A 1 1.15 -13.86 -47.15
N SER A 2 2.06 -14.22 -46.23
CA SER A 2 1.80 -14.31 -44.77
C SER A 2 2.99 -13.72 -43.99
N GLY A 3 3.29 -12.43 -44.21
CA GLY A 3 4.46 -11.75 -43.61
C GLY A 3 4.14 -10.81 -42.44
N ASN A 4 2.87 -10.40 -42.26
CA ASN A 4 2.58 -9.15 -41.53
C ASN A 4 2.08 -9.34 -40.08
N ALA A 5 1.76 -10.56 -39.64
CA ALA A 5 1.28 -10.80 -38.28
C ALA A 5 2.42 -10.84 -37.24
N LYS A 6 3.53 -11.48 -37.56
CA LYS A 6 4.70 -11.60 -36.67
C LYS A 6 5.40 -10.25 -36.43
N PHE A 7 5.42 -9.39 -37.46
CA PHE A 7 6.05 -8.06 -37.40
C PHE A 7 5.28 -7.07 -36.50
N ARG A 8 3.93 -7.07 -36.56
CA ARG A 8 3.09 -6.21 -35.70
C ARG A 8 3.21 -6.57 -34.22
N SER A 9 3.35 -7.86 -33.91
CA SER A 9 3.58 -8.33 -32.53
C SER A 9 4.92 -7.82 -31.98
N PHE A 10 5.93 -7.69 -32.83
CA PHE A 10 7.26 -7.19 -32.45
C PHE A 10 7.27 -5.67 -32.20
N LEU A 11 6.45 -4.92 -32.94
CA LEU A 11 6.31 -3.47 -32.78
C LEU A 11 5.51 -3.06 -31.52
N LEU A 12 4.58 -3.91 -31.08
CA LEU A 12 3.75 -3.63 -29.90
C LEU A 12 4.44 -4.01 -28.59
N ALA A 13 5.39 -4.96 -28.60
CA ALA A 13 6.11 -5.44 -27.42
C ALA A 13 6.73 -4.32 -26.56
N PRO A 14 7.51 -3.35 -27.09
CA PRO A 14 8.07 -2.27 -26.28
C PRO A 14 7.00 -1.32 -25.72
N ILE A 15 5.89 -1.12 -26.43
CA ILE A 15 4.77 -0.28 -25.97
C ILE A 15 4.06 -0.97 -24.79
N VAL A 16 3.84 -2.27 -24.88
CA VAL A 16 3.27 -3.06 -23.77
C VAL A 16 4.19 -3.04 -22.56
N LEU A 17 5.51 -3.18 -22.74
CA LEU A 17 6.47 -3.09 -21.65
C LEU A 17 6.50 -1.70 -21.00
N ALA A 18 6.44 -0.63 -21.80
CA ALA A 18 6.37 0.73 -21.28
C ALA A 18 5.07 0.99 -20.51
N LEU A 19 3.93 0.47 -20.99
CA LEU A 19 2.64 0.59 -20.30
C LEU A 19 2.63 -0.20 -18.97
N LEU A 20 3.23 -1.39 -18.94
CA LEU A 20 3.38 -2.16 -17.70
C LEU A 20 4.23 -1.41 -16.67
N ALA A 21 5.33 -0.78 -17.10
CA ALA A 21 6.18 0.01 -16.21
C ALA A 21 5.42 1.22 -15.62
N ILE A 22 4.62 1.92 -16.43
CA ILE A 22 3.79 3.06 -15.98
C ILE A 22 2.72 2.61 -14.97
N VAL A 23 2.13 1.42 -15.15
CA VAL A 23 1.15 0.86 -14.21
C VAL A 23 1.80 0.43 -12.89
N THR A 24 3.05 -0.02 -12.92
CA THR A 24 3.78 -0.44 -11.70
C THR A 24 4.31 0.73 -10.87
N SER A 25 4.71 1.85 -11.48
CA SER A 25 5.32 2.98 -10.77
C SER A 25 4.45 3.60 -9.66
N PRO A 26 3.14 3.86 -9.85
CA PRO A 26 2.30 4.35 -8.77
C PRO A 26 1.92 3.27 -7.77
N VAL A 27 2.16 1.98 -8.02
CA VAL A 27 1.89 0.89 -7.05
C VAL A 27 3.09 0.68 -6.12
N ILE A 28 4.32 0.78 -6.61
CA ILE A 28 5.54 0.47 -5.85
C ILE A 28 5.85 1.51 -4.77
N SER A 29 5.57 2.79 -5.02
CA SER A 29 5.95 3.87 -4.09
C SER A 29 5.28 3.80 -2.72
N TRP A 30 4.04 3.32 -2.63
CA TRP A 30 3.29 3.24 -1.37
C TRP A 30 3.61 1.99 -0.57
N VAL A 31 4.27 1.01 -1.19
CA VAL A 31 4.62 -0.26 -0.53
C VAL A 31 5.70 -0.03 0.53
N GLY A 32 6.70 0.83 0.25
CA GLY A 32 7.80 1.10 1.19
C GLY A 32 7.34 1.74 2.51
N GLU A 33 6.52 2.79 2.44
CA GLU A 33 6.00 3.48 3.64
C GLU A 33 5.12 2.54 4.51
N LEU A 34 4.35 1.66 3.86
CA LEU A 34 3.53 0.66 4.55
C LEU A 34 4.37 -0.44 5.18
N GLU A 35 5.46 -0.87 4.54
CA GLU A 35 6.35 -1.91 5.07
C GLU A 35 6.98 -1.49 6.40
N ASP A 36 7.44 -0.25 6.50
CA ASP A 36 8.03 0.29 7.74
C ASP A 36 6.99 0.36 8.87
N ALA A 37 5.78 0.85 8.59
CA ALA A 37 4.69 0.90 9.56
C ALA A 37 4.24 -0.51 10.00
N GLN A 38 4.25 -1.48 9.08
CA GLN A 38 3.97 -2.88 9.41
C GLN A 38 5.04 -3.50 10.29
N GLU A 39 6.31 -3.15 10.07
CA GLU A 39 7.41 -3.65 10.89
C GLU A 39 7.30 -3.15 12.33
N GLN A 40 6.91 -1.90 12.55
CA GLN A 40 6.65 -1.37 13.90
C GLN A 40 5.61 -2.22 14.65
N VAL A 41 4.53 -2.62 13.98
CA VAL A 41 3.52 -3.51 14.56
C VAL A 41 4.05 -4.93 14.76
N ARG A 42 4.92 -5.45 13.89
CA ARG A 42 5.55 -6.77 14.08
C ARG A 42 6.48 -6.79 15.30
N GLN A 43 7.25 -5.72 15.51
CA GLN A 43 8.15 -5.59 16.65
C GLN A 43 7.38 -5.45 17.97
N ASN A 44 6.27 -4.71 17.98
CA ASN A 44 5.40 -4.60 19.14
C ASN A 44 3.91 -4.72 18.78
N PRO A 45 3.35 -5.94 18.73
CA PRO A 45 1.95 -6.18 18.35
C PRO A 45 0.91 -5.64 19.33
N ASN A 46 1.32 -5.18 20.51
CA ASN A 46 0.44 -4.60 21.52
C ASN A 46 0.73 -3.11 21.75
N ASP A 47 1.45 -2.44 20.85
CA ASP A 47 1.60 -0.99 20.88
C ASP A 47 0.42 -0.30 20.17
N ALA A 48 -0.32 0.49 20.94
CA ALA A 48 -1.39 1.31 20.40
C ALA A 48 -0.87 2.37 19.41
N GLY A 49 0.33 2.91 19.62
CA GLY A 49 0.96 3.90 18.75
C GLY A 49 1.31 3.31 17.39
N ALA A 50 2.00 2.18 17.35
CA ALA A 50 2.31 1.46 16.11
C ALA A 50 1.04 1.11 15.30
N HIS A 51 -0.01 0.61 15.97
CA HIS A 51 -1.29 0.36 15.30
C HIS A 51 -1.98 1.63 14.81
N TYR A 52 -1.88 2.74 15.53
CA TYR A 52 -2.41 4.02 15.07
C TYR A 52 -1.68 4.51 13.82
N HIS A 53 -0.34 4.54 13.83
CA HIS A 53 0.45 4.97 12.68
C HIS A 53 0.21 4.11 11.45
N LEU A 54 0.18 2.78 11.60
CA LEU A 54 -0.15 1.89 10.48
C LEU A 54 -1.57 2.13 9.95
N GLY A 55 -2.52 2.45 10.83
CA GLY A 55 -3.87 2.85 10.43
C GLY A 55 -3.89 4.11 9.58
N ILE A 56 -3.10 5.13 9.96
CA ILE A 56 -2.95 6.38 9.19
C ILE A 56 -2.29 6.11 7.83
N SER A 57 -1.17 5.36 7.80
CA SER A 57 -0.49 5.01 6.55
C SER A 57 -1.42 4.26 5.59
N TYR A 58 -2.25 3.32 6.09
CA TYR A 58 -3.26 2.66 5.26
C TYR A 58 -4.34 3.62 4.74
N SER A 59 -4.70 4.65 5.49
CA SER A 59 -5.64 5.68 5.06
C SER A 59 -5.07 6.55 3.94
N GLU A 60 -3.78 6.90 4.02
CA GLU A 60 -3.09 7.73 3.03
C GLU A 60 -2.97 7.03 1.67
N VAL A 61 -2.84 5.70 1.67
CA VAL A 61 -2.79 4.87 0.45
C VAL A 61 -4.18 4.43 -0.04
N GLY A 62 -5.25 4.91 0.58
CA GLY A 62 -6.64 4.61 0.21
C GLY A 62 -7.17 3.22 0.64
N GLN A 63 -6.43 2.48 1.47
CA GLN A 63 -6.83 1.18 2.01
C GLN A 63 -7.63 1.34 3.32
N TYR A 64 -8.78 2.00 3.25
CA TYR A 64 -9.58 2.38 4.42
C TYR A 64 -10.01 1.19 5.29
N GLN A 65 -10.26 0.02 4.69
CA GLN A 65 -10.63 -1.17 5.46
C GLN A 65 -9.51 -1.61 6.41
N ASN A 66 -8.26 -1.59 5.93
CA ASN A 66 -7.08 -1.92 6.74
C ASN A 66 -6.80 -0.82 7.76
N ALA A 67 -7.01 0.44 7.39
CA ALA A 67 -6.94 1.57 8.33
C ALA A 67 -7.88 1.37 9.52
N ILE A 68 -9.16 1.05 9.27
CA ILE A 68 -10.17 0.81 10.31
C ILE A 68 -9.76 -0.33 11.24
N ILE A 69 -9.19 -1.42 10.72
CA ILE A 69 -8.75 -2.57 11.52
C ILE A 69 -7.68 -2.13 12.52
N HIS A 70 -6.65 -1.43 12.05
CA HIS A 70 -5.53 -1.03 12.90
C HIS A 70 -5.89 0.12 13.86
N LEU A 71 -6.70 1.09 13.43
CA LEU A 71 -7.23 2.13 14.32
C LEU A 71 -8.11 1.55 15.42
N LYS A 72 -8.98 0.57 15.11
CA LYS A 72 -9.77 -0.14 16.13
C LYS A 72 -8.89 -0.88 17.11
N LYS A 73 -7.81 -1.52 16.63
CA LYS A 73 -6.86 -2.22 17.51
C LYS A 73 -6.14 -1.24 18.44
N ALA A 74 -5.73 -0.08 17.94
CA ALA A 74 -5.13 0.97 18.75
C ALA A 74 -6.06 1.44 19.89
N ILE A 75 -7.35 1.65 19.58
CA ILE A 75 -8.37 2.03 20.56
C ILE A 75 -8.64 0.89 21.56
N GLN A 76 -8.62 -0.37 21.12
CA GLN A 76 -8.76 -1.51 22.03
C GLN A 76 -7.61 -1.62 23.02
N ILE A 77 -6.38 -1.34 22.59
CA ILE A 77 -5.19 -1.37 23.44
C ILE A 77 -5.16 -0.17 24.39
N LYS A 78 -5.39 1.03 23.85
CA LYS A 78 -5.41 2.28 24.61
C LYS A 78 -6.64 3.11 24.23
N PRO A 79 -7.77 2.95 24.93
CA PRO A 79 -9.02 3.67 24.63
C PRO A 79 -8.88 5.20 24.65
N ASP A 80 -7.94 5.73 25.42
CA ASP A 80 -7.69 7.16 25.53
C ASP A 80 -6.89 7.73 24.37
N LEU A 81 -6.31 6.90 23.49
CA LEU A 81 -5.59 7.36 22.30
C LEU A 81 -6.53 8.14 21.35
N ALA A 82 -7.79 7.70 21.24
CA ALA A 82 -8.81 8.40 20.46
C ALA A 82 -9.13 9.81 20.98
N LYS A 83 -8.86 10.09 22.26
CA LYS A 83 -9.13 11.39 22.89
C LYS A 83 -7.96 12.37 22.75
N ALA A 84 -6.76 11.87 22.44
CA ALA A 84 -5.53 12.66 22.44
C ALA A 84 -5.25 13.39 21.11
N HIS A 85 -5.96 13.07 20.03
CA HIS A 85 -5.76 13.64 18.69
C HIS A 85 -6.79 14.71 18.30
N HIS A 86 -7.31 15.45 19.29
CA HIS A 86 -8.33 16.47 19.10
C HIS A 86 -7.77 17.89 19.01
#